data_AF-A0A7C2WJT1-F1
#
_entry.id   AF-A0A7C2WJT1-F1
#
_cell.length_a   1.000
_cell.length_b   1.000
_cell.length_c   1.000
_cell.angle_alpha   90.00
_cell.angle_beta   90.00
_cell.angle_gamma   90.00
#
_symmetry.space_group_name_H-M   'P 1'
#
loop_
_entity.id
_entity.type
_entity.pdbx_description
1 polymer ?
#
loop_
_entity_poly.entity_id
_entity_poly.type
_entity_poly.pdbx_seq_one_letter_code
_entity_poly.pdbx_strand_id
1 'polypeptide(L)' 'MAIKLYKEPKLERPDLICGWPGIGRIGIMAVHYLRRAIAAEELGEIEPWDFFDPRKVIIRDGLLKDLECM' A
#
# COMPACT_ATOMS: atom_id res chain seq x y z
N MET A 1 7.92 9.44 -4.55
CA MET A 1 8.29 9.56 -3.12
C MET A 1 7.76 8.31 -2.48
N ALA A 2 8.63 7.37 -2.12
CA ALA A 2 8.26 6.03 -1.64
C ALA A 2 7.10 5.97 -0.62
N ILE A 3 6.89 7.00 0.21
CA ILE A 3 5.85 7.04 1.24
C ILE A 3 5.15 8.40 1.21
N LYS A 4 3.82 8.40 1.30
CA LYS A 4 2.98 9.58 1.42
C LYS A 4 2.10 9.46 2.66
N LEU A 5 2.41 10.24 3.68
CA LEU A 5 1.66 10.27 4.93
C LEU A 5 0.57 11.34 4.87
N TYR A 6 -0.65 10.96 5.26
CA TYR A 6 -1.80 11.85 5.40
C TYR A 6 -1.96 12.36 6.83
N LYS A 7 -1.49 11.57 7.80
CA LYS A 7 -1.58 11.85 9.22
C LYS A 7 -0.32 11.36 9.93
N GLU A 8 0.06 12.06 11.00
CA GLU A 8 1.17 11.68 11.86
C GLU A 8 0.62 11.35 13.26
N PRO A 9 0.45 10.05 13.60
CA PRO A 9 -0.11 9.66 14.88
C PRO A 9 0.95 9.76 15.99
N LYS A 10 0.51 10.08 17.20
CA LYS A 10 1.34 9.97 18.41
C LYS A 10 1.24 8.54 18.93
N LEU A 11 2.33 7.78 18.78
CA LEU A 11 2.41 6.39 19.20
C LEU A 11 3.41 6.27 20.35
N GLU A 12 3.10 5.45 21.34
CA GLU A 12 4.01 5.20 22.47
C GLU A 12 4.80 3.90 22.26
N ARG A 13 4.08 2.78 22.08
CA ARG A 13 4.64 1.45 21.81
C ARG A 13 3.73 0.65 20.87
N PRO A 14 3.67 1.02 19.57
CA PRO A 14 2.78 0.37 18.62
C PRO A 14 3.34 -1.00 18.19
N ASP A 15 2.44 -1.94 17.91
CA ASP A 15 2.75 -3.18 17.20
C ASP A 15 2.40 -3.04 15.72
N LEU A 16 3.33 -3.43 14.82
CA LEU A 16 3.08 -3.44 13.38
C LEU A 16 2.60 -4.82 12.93
N ILE A 17 1.41 -4.88 12.34
CA ILE A 17 0.86 -6.09 11.73
C ILE A 17 0.84 -5.91 10.21
N CYS A 18 1.63 -6.72 9.50
CA CYS A 18 1.74 -6.68 8.04
C CYS A 18 1.08 -7.92 7.40
N GLY A 19 0.33 -7.70 6.31
CA GLY A 19 -0.32 -8.77 5.56
C GLY A 19 -0.06 -8.59 4.08
N TRP A 20 0.79 -9.45 3.51
CA TRP A 20 1.16 -9.42 2.09
C TRP A 20 0.37 -10.46 1.28
N PRO A 21 0.30 -10.31 -0.06
CA PRO A 21 -0.21 -11.36 -0.93
C PRO A 21 0.58 -12.66 -0.71
N GLY A 22 -0.12 -13.79 -0.66
CA GLY A 22 0.49 -15.09 -0.40
C GLY A 22 -0.49 -16.24 -0.59
N ILE A 23 -0.06 -17.45 -0.24
CA ILE A 23 -0.86 -18.68 -0.39
C ILE A 23 -2.21 -18.50 0.33
N GLY A 24 -3.30 -18.70 -0.41
CA GLY A 24 -4.67 -18.61 0.13
C GLY A 24 -5.11 -17.20 0.56
N ARG A 25 -4.31 -16.15 0.33
CA ARG A 25 -4.60 -14.75 0.73
C ARG A 25 -4.85 -14.54 2.22
N ILE A 26 -4.38 -15.44 3.07
CA ILE A 26 -4.69 -15.45 4.50
C ILE A 26 -4.19 -14.17 5.19
N GLY A 27 -2.93 -13.76 4.91
CA GLY A 27 -2.32 -12.57 5.52
C GLY A 27 -3.09 -11.28 5.23
N ILE A 28 -3.39 -11.01 3.95
CA ILE A 28 -4.20 -9.85 3.55
C ILE A 28 -5.59 -9.90 4.18
N MET A 29 -6.25 -11.06 4.19
CA MET A 29 -7.59 -11.18 4.78
C MET A 29 -7.58 -10.90 6.28
N ALA A 30 -6.59 -11.42 7.02
CA ALA A 30 -6.45 -11.21 8.45
C ALA A 30 -6.26 -9.72 8.78
N VAL A 31 -5.33 -9.04 8.08
CA VAL A 31 -5.09 -7.60 8.30
C VAL A 31 -6.29 -6.76 7.89
N HIS A 32 -6.93 -7.08 6.76
CA HIS A 32 -8.14 -6.39 6.31
C HIS A 32 -9.29 -6.53 7.32
N TYR A 33 -9.46 -7.70 7.92
CA TYR A 33 -10.43 -7.92 8.99
C TYR A 33 -10.08 -7.08 10.23
N LEU A 34 -8.84 -7.16 10.73
CA LEU A 34 -8.40 -6.43 11.92
C LEU A 34 -8.57 -4.91 11.76
N ARG A 35 -8.16 -4.36 10.60
CA ARG A 35 -8.35 -2.94 10.26
C ARG A 35 -9.80 -2.49 10.46
N ARG A 36 -10.75 -3.30 10.01
CA ARG A 36 -12.18 -3.00 10.12
C ARG A 36 -12.69 -3.21 11.55
N ALA A 37 -12.25 -4.27 12.22
CA ALA A 37 -12.70 -4.62 13.56
C ALA A 37 -12.35 -3.54 14.60
N ILE A 38 -11.18 -2.90 14.46
CA ILE A 38 -10.73 -1.82 15.34
C ILE A 38 -11.06 -0.41 14.81
N ALA A 39 -11.78 -0.32 13.69
CA ALA A 39 -12.06 0.94 12.99
C ALA A 39 -10.78 1.79 12.75
N ALA A 40 -9.72 1.15 12.28
CA ALA A 40 -8.44 1.82 12.06
C ALA A 40 -8.55 2.95 11.03
N GLU A 41 -7.82 4.03 11.30
CA GLU A 41 -7.72 5.17 10.40
C GLU A 41 -6.56 5.01 9.41
N GLU A 42 -6.75 5.51 8.21
CA GLU A 42 -5.69 5.57 7.20
C GLU A 42 -4.65 6.64 7.58
N LEU A 43 -3.38 6.22 7.61
CA LEU A 43 -2.25 7.10 7.96
C LEU A 43 -1.45 7.56 6.74
N GLY A 44 -1.47 6.78 5.66
CA GLY A 44 -0.68 7.03 4.47
C GLY A 44 -0.68 5.86 3.51
N GLU A 45 -0.01 6.07 2.38
CA GLU A 45 0.20 5.09 1.31
C GLU A 45 1.69 4.95 0.98
N ILE A 46 2.07 3.77 0.49
CA ILE A 46 3.39 3.51 -0.08
C ILE A 46 3.23 3.57 -1.59
N GLU A 47 3.98 4.46 -2.23
CA GLU A 47 3.99 4.56 -3.68
C GLU A 47 4.79 3.40 -4.29
N PRO A 48 4.27 2.70 -5.31
CA PRO A 48 4.86 1.45 -5.76
C PRO A 48 6.10 1.64 -6.65
N TRP A 49 6.30 2.83 -7.24
CA TRP A 49 7.33 3.07 -8.26
C TRP A 49 8.77 2.85 -7.79
N ASP A 50 9.04 3.09 -6.50
CA ASP A 50 10.38 2.95 -5.92
C ASP A 50 10.68 1.49 -5.49
N PHE A 51 9.69 0.59 -5.58
CA PHE A 51 9.77 -0.79 -5.07
C PHE A 51 9.48 -1.87 -6.11
N PHE A 52 8.72 -1.55 -7.15
CA PHE A 52 8.22 -2.51 -8.11
C PHE A 52 8.43 -2.05 -9.54
N ASP A 53 8.91 -2.96 -10.39
CA ASP A 53 9.02 -2.72 -11.81
C ASP A 53 7.64 -2.48 -12.44
N PRO A 54 7.52 -1.55 -13.40
CA PRO A 54 6.27 -1.36 -14.14
C PRO A 54 5.89 -2.64 -14.88
N ARG A 55 4.71 -3.18 -14.58
CA ARG A 55 4.10 -4.28 -15.36
C ARG A 55 3.56 -3.79 -16.69
N LYS A 56 3.05 -2.56 -16.72
CA LYS A 56 2.45 -1.96 -17.90
C LYS A 56 2.67 -0.46 -17.93
N VAL A 57 2.96 0.06 -19.12
CA VAL A 57 3.14 1.48 -19.37
C VAL A 57 2.27 1.88 -20.55
N ILE A 58 1.47 2.93 -20.41
CA ILE A 58 0.67 3.50 -21.50
C ILE A 58 1.29 4.82 -21.92
N ILE A 59 1.80 4.88 -23.15
CA ILE A 59 2.36 6.09 -23.76
C ILE A 59 1.44 6.53 -24.89
N ARG A 60 1.08 7.81 -24.92
CA ARG A 60 0.34 8.45 -26.02
C ARG A 60 0.99 9.77 -26.36
N ASP A 61 1.24 10.00 -27.65
CA ASP A 61 1.87 11.22 -28.16
C ASP A 61 3.23 11.52 -27.49
N GLY A 62 3.98 10.47 -27.16
CA GLY A 62 5.27 10.58 -26.45
C GLY A 62 5.16 10.91 -24.96
N LEU A 63 3.95 10.96 -24.39
CA LEU A 63 3.72 11.24 -22.97
C LEU A 63 3.26 9.99 -22.23
N LEU A 64 3.81 9.78 -21.03
CA LEU A 64 3.33 8.78 -20.07
C LEU A 64 1.91 9.16 -19.61
N LYS A 65 0.94 8.27 -19.85
CA LYS A 65 -0.45 8.45 -19.44
C LYS A 65 -0.86 7.59 -18.27
N ASP A 66 -0.30 6.38 -18.17
CA ASP A 66 -0.61 5.44 -17.12
C ASP A 66 0.56 4.49 -16.89
N LEU A 67 0.72 4.04 -15.65
CA LEU A 67 1.78 3.13 -15.23
C LEU A 67 1.24 2.23 -14.12
N GLU A 68 1.31 0.92 -14.37
CA GLU A 68 0.84 -0.11 -13.46
C GLU A 68 2.04 -0.88 -12.90
N CYS A 69 2.25 -0.84 -11.59
CA CYS A 69 3.29 -1.60 -10.88
C CYS A 69 2.73 -2.92 -10.32
N MET A 70 3.60 -3.90 -10.01
CA MET A 70 3.21 -5.15 -9.33
C MET A 70 3.07 -5.00 -7.82
#